data_AF-A0A7K2EHN8-F1
#
_entry.id   AF-A0A7K2EHN8-F1
#
_cell.length_a   1.000
_cell.length_b   1.000
_cell.length_c   1.000
_cell.angle_alpha   90.00
_cell.angle_beta   90.00
_cell.angle_gamma   90.00
#
_symmetry.space_group_name_H-M   'P 1'
#
loop_
_entity.id
_entity.type
_entity.pdbx_description
1 polymer ?
#
loop_
_entity_poly.entity_id
_entity_poly.type
_entity_poly.pdbx_seq_one_letter_code
_entity_poly.pdbx_strand_id
1 'polypeptide(L)'
;TTRYLLQHEPQDTVRPGCRHSVIREPVYIAENAVVENSVLGPYVAVESGAYIGNSVIRNSIIFESAKVTDAVLNQSMVGVNSSVSGKSTQLNIGDHSYLS
;
A
#
# COMPACT_ATOMS: atom_id res chain seq x y z
N THR A 1 1.48 26.50 14.37
CA THR A 1 1.56 25.03 14.56
C THR A 1 1.48 24.34 13.21
N THR A 2 2.30 23.31 12.97
CA THR A 2 2.40 22.47 11.76
C THR A 2 1.04 22.10 11.13
N ARG A 3 -0.02 22.02 11.94
CA ARG A 3 -1.43 21.88 11.54
C ARG A 3 -1.93 22.94 10.54
N TYR A 4 -1.41 24.17 10.56
CA TYR A 4 -1.82 25.25 9.65
C TYR A 4 -1.19 25.12 8.26
N LEU A 5 0.04 24.56 8.17
CA LEU A 5 0.72 24.31 6.90
C LEU A 5 0.09 23.13 6.15
N LEU A 6 -0.36 22.10 6.90
CA LEU A 6 -0.99 20.90 6.33
C LEU A 6 -2.42 21.13 5.80
N GLN A 7 -3.07 22.24 6.14
CA GLN A 7 -4.43 22.56 5.67
C GLN A 7 -4.45 23.24 4.29
N HIS A 8 -3.30 23.70 3.80
CA HIS A 8 -3.20 24.53 2.59
C HIS A 8 -2.37 23.91 1.47
N GLU A 9 -1.74 22.76 1.70
CA GLU A 9 -1.06 22.00 0.66
C GLU A 9 -2.08 21.08 -0.01
N PRO A 10 -2.32 21.20 -1.33
CA PRO A 10 -3.10 20.21 -2.05
C PRO A 10 -2.39 18.86 -1.94
N GLN A 11 -2.92 17.95 -1.11
CA GLN A 11 -2.47 16.55 -0.99
C GLN A 11 -2.84 15.71 -2.24
N ASP A 12 -3.37 16.34 -3.29
CA ASP A 12 -3.87 15.70 -4.49
C ASP A 12 -2.88 15.81 -5.64
N THR A 13 -1.75 15.10 -5.54
CA THR A 13 -1.25 14.47 -6.77
C THR A 13 -2.27 13.39 -7.13
N VAL A 14 -3.28 13.75 -7.92
CA VAL A 14 -4.31 12.82 -8.39
C VAL A 14 -3.62 11.67 -9.13
N ARG A 15 -3.46 10.53 -8.46
CA ARG A 15 -2.98 9.29 -9.08
C ARG A 15 -4.22 8.52 -9.56
N PRO A 16 -4.44 8.38 -10.88
CA PRO A 16 -5.53 7.55 -11.38
C PRO A 16 -5.30 6.12 -10.86
N GLY A 17 -6.13 5.69 -9.91
CA GLY A 17 -5.96 4.40 -9.21
C GLY A 17 -5.90 4.53 -7.68
N CYS A 18 -5.56 5.70 -7.13
CA CYS A 18 -5.55 5.94 -5.68
C CYS A 18 -6.80 6.72 -5.25
N ARG A 19 -7.58 6.19 -4.31
CA ARG A 19 -8.80 6.82 -3.77
C ARG A 19 -8.76 6.81 -2.25
N HIS A 20 -9.10 7.95 -1.64
CA HIS A 20 -9.14 8.12 -0.18
C HIS A 20 -7.91 7.55 0.53
N SER A 21 -6.73 7.72 -0.08
CA SER A 21 -5.50 7.05 0.34
C SER A 21 -4.40 8.08 0.58
N VAL A 22 -3.54 7.80 1.55
CA VAL A 22 -2.37 8.63 1.88
C VAL A 22 -1.13 7.96 1.33
N ILE A 23 -0.40 8.66 0.48
CA ILE A 23 0.86 8.18 -0.11
C ILE A 23 2.01 8.93 0.54
N ARG A 24 2.86 8.21 1.27
CA ARG A 24 4.07 8.75 1.90
C ARG A 24 5.30 8.30 1.12
N GLU A 25 5.82 9.19 0.28
CA GLU A 25 6.99 8.92 -0.55
C GLU A 25 8.22 8.39 0.22
N PRO A 26 9.09 7.58 -0.42
CA PRO A 26 8.99 7.12 -1.81
C PRO A 26 8.00 5.96 -1.99
N VAL A 27 7.11 6.06 -2.99
CA VAL A 27 6.15 5.01 -3.37
C VAL A 27 6.00 4.92 -4.88
N TYR A 28 6.28 3.73 -5.43
CA TYR A 28 5.97 3.38 -6.81
C TYR A 28 4.61 2.67 -6.89
N ILE A 29 3.75 3.11 -7.82
CA ILE A 29 2.45 2.52 -8.10
C ILE A 29 2.30 2.44 -9.61
N ALA A 30 2.14 1.24 -10.15
CA ALA A 30 1.87 1.03 -11.57
C ALA A 30 0.51 1.65 -11.97
N GLU A 31 0.39 2.08 -13.22
CA GLU A 31 -0.79 2.79 -13.74
C GLU A 31 -2.11 2.01 -13.56
N ASN A 32 -2.07 0.68 -13.66
CA ASN A 32 -3.25 -0.18 -13.54
C ASN A 32 -3.48 -0.73 -12.12
N ALA A 33 -2.70 -0.29 -11.13
CA ALA A 33 -2.89 -0.70 -9.76
C ALA A 33 -3.99 0.13 -9.09
N VAL A 34 -4.74 -0.49 -8.17
CA VAL A 34 -5.83 0.16 -7.45
C VAL A 34 -5.51 0.18 -5.96
N VAL A 35 -5.60 1.37 -5.37
CA VAL A 35 -5.36 1.62 -3.95
C VAL A 35 -6.54 2.39 -3.37
N GLU A 36 -7.27 1.80 -2.43
CA GLU A 36 -8.48 2.37 -1.84
C GLU A 36 -8.39 2.37 -0.31
N ASN A 37 -8.76 3.50 0.31
CA ASN A 37 -8.85 3.66 1.77
C ASN A 37 -7.58 3.19 2.52
N SER A 38 -6.40 3.45 1.95
CA SER A 38 -5.15 2.83 2.42
C SER A 38 -4.04 3.85 2.66
N VAL A 39 -3.04 3.47 3.46
CA VAL A 39 -1.82 4.24 3.66
C VAL A 39 -0.65 3.45 3.09
N LEU A 40 0.02 4.00 2.08
CA LEU A 40 1.21 3.40 1.49
C LEU A 40 2.44 4.25 1.80
N GLY A 41 3.52 3.59 2.19
CA GLY A 41 4.84 4.17 2.27
C GLY A 41 5.36 4.43 3.69
N PRO A 42 6.68 4.70 3.80
CA PRO A 42 7.63 4.83 2.72
C PRO A 42 8.12 3.47 2.20
N TYR A 43 8.80 3.50 1.05
CA TYR A 43 9.44 2.35 0.41
C TYR A 43 8.44 1.25 0.05
N VAL A 44 7.41 1.62 -0.71
CA VAL A 44 6.42 0.66 -1.24
C VAL A 44 6.45 0.66 -2.75
N ALA A 45 6.44 -0.54 -3.34
CA ALA A 45 6.24 -0.74 -4.77
C ALA A 45 4.98 -1.57 -4.99
N VAL A 46 4.09 -1.10 -5.88
CA VAL A 46 2.85 -1.77 -6.26
C VAL A 46 2.85 -1.98 -7.77
N GLU A 47 2.83 -3.23 -8.21
CA GLU A 47 2.88 -3.58 -9.62
C GLU A 47 1.49 -3.65 -10.29
N SER A 48 1.49 -3.85 -11.60
CA SER A 48 0.30 -3.74 -12.44
C SER A 48 -0.81 -4.70 -12.01
N GLY A 49 -2.05 -4.21 -12.00
CA GLY A 49 -3.24 -5.00 -11.68
C GLY A 49 -3.42 -5.37 -10.20
N ALA A 50 -2.48 -5.00 -9.32
CA ALA A 50 -2.64 -5.24 -7.89
C ALA A 50 -3.78 -4.39 -7.30
N TYR A 51 -4.47 -4.95 -6.31
CA TYR A 51 -5.52 -4.28 -5.53
C TYR A 51 -5.14 -4.19 -4.06
N ILE A 52 -5.19 -2.99 -3.50
CA ILE A 52 -4.96 -2.72 -2.08
C ILE A 52 -6.17 -1.98 -1.51
N GLY A 53 -6.81 -2.55 -0.49
CA GLY A 53 -7.98 -1.98 0.18
C GLY A 53 -7.83 -1.95 1.69
N ASN A 54 -8.24 -0.84 2.34
CA ASN A 54 -8.30 -0.73 3.81
C ASN A 54 -7.00 -1.16 4.53
N SER A 55 -5.83 -0.84 3.96
CA SER A 55 -4.55 -1.41 4.41
C SER A 55 -3.50 -0.35 4.73
N VAL A 56 -2.51 -0.73 5.56
CA VAL A 56 -1.32 0.09 5.87
C VAL A 56 -0.07 -0.68 5.49
N ILE A 57 0.71 -0.16 4.54
CA ILE A 57 1.84 -0.88 3.95
C ILE A 57 3.08 0.02 3.94
N ARG A 58 4.23 -0.50 4.38
CA ARG A 58 5.54 0.19 4.35
C ARG A 58 6.66 -0.81 4.10
N ASN A 59 7.78 -0.39 3.54
CA ASN A 59 8.95 -1.26 3.29
C ASN A 59 8.59 -2.58 2.58
N SER A 60 7.70 -2.57 1.58
CA SER A 60 7.11 -3.79 1.00
C SER A 60 6.93 -3.71 -0.50
N ILE A 61 6.86 -4.88 -1.15
CA ILE A 61 6.58 -5.02 -2.60
C ILE A 61 5.31 -5.84 -2.78
N ILE A 62 4.37 -5.32 -3.56
CA ILE A 62 3.13 -5.98 -3.95
C ILE A 62 3.22 -6.27 -5.45
N PHE A 63 3.40 -7.55 -5.81
CA PHE A 63 3.58 -7.98 -7.20
C PHE A 63 2.27 -8.00 -7.99
N GLU A 64 2.39 -8.23 -9.29
CA GLU A 64 1.29 -8.16 -10.26
C GLU A 64 0.05 -8.96 -9.83
N SER A 65 -1.14 -8.36 -10.02
CA SER A 65 -2.44 -8.98 -9.74
C SER A 65 -2.65 -9.49 -8.30
N ALA A 66 -1.79 -9.13 -7.36
CA ALA A 66 -1.97 -9.46 -5.95
C ALA A 66 -3.12 -8.66 -5.32
N LYS A 67 -3.78 -9.26 -4.32
CA LYS A 67 -4.87 -8.62 -3.57
C LYS A 67 -4.52 -8.50 -2.09
N VAL A 68 -4.53 -7.29 -1.54
CA VAL A 68 -4.29 -7.04 -0.12
C VAL A 68 -5.46 -6.27 0.47
N THR A 69 -6.15 -6.84 1.46
CA THR A 69 -7.30 -6.17 2.09
C THR A 69 -7.27 -6.25 3.61
N ASP A 70 -7.62 -5.15 4.29
CA ASP A 70 -7.75 -5.09 5.74
C ASP A 70 -6.47 -5.54 6.50
N ALA A 71 -5.29 -5.22 5.95
CA ALA A 71 -3.99 -5.74 6.41
C ALA A 71 -2.99 -4.64 6.80
N VAL A 72 -2.03 -4.99 7.67
CA VAL A 72 -0.86 -4.16 7.99
C VAL A 72 0.41 -4.92 7.58
N LEU A 73 1.18 -4.38 6.64
CA LEU A 73 2.40 -5.01 6.10
C LEU A 73 3.64 -4.16 6.35
N ASN A 74 4.74 -4.81 6.70
CA ASN A 74 6.05 -4.20 6.87
C ASN A 74 7.15 -5.21 6.50
N GLN A 75 8.12 -4.82 5.67
CA GLN A 75 9.23 -5.71 5.25
C GLN A 75 8.72 -6.99 4.56
N SER A 76 7.69 -6.83 3.73
CA SER A 76 6.91 -7.94 3.17
C SER A 76 6.98 -7.98 1.63
N MET A 77 6.86 -9.18 1.06
CA MET A 77 6.67 -9.39 -0.38
C MET A 77 5.41 -10.23 -0.62
N VAL A 78 4.46 -9.68 -1.39
CA VAL A 78 3.19 -10.35 -1.72
C VAL A 78 3.26 -10.82 -3.17
N GLY A 79 3.24 -12.12 -3.39
CA GLY A 79 3.50 -12.75 -4.69
C GLY A 79 2.43 -12.50 -5.76
N VAL A 80 2.77 -12.80 -7.01
CA VAL A 80 1.88 -12.66 -8.17
C VAL A 80 0.60 -13.49 -7.96
N ASN A 81 -0.57 -12.91 -8.25
CA ASN A 81 -1.89 -13.54 -8.08
C ASN A 81 -2.24 -14.01 -6.65
N SER A 82 -1.48 -13.63 -5.62
CA SER A 82 -1.75 -14.02 -4.23
C SER A 82 -2.80 -13.11 -3.58
N SER A 83 -3.41 -13.58 -2.49
CA SER A 83 -4.38 -12.80 -1.72
C SER A 83 -4.04 -12.79 -0.22
N VAL A 84 -3.91 -11.61 0.36
CA VAL A 84 -3.70 -11.35 1.79
C VAL A 84 -4.94 -10.67 2.34
N SER A 85 -5.51 -11.18 3.43
CA SER A 85 -6.61 -10.50 4.13
C SER A 85 -6.58 -10.64 5.65
N GLY A 86 -7.02 -9.60 6.38
CA GLY A 86 -7.46 -9.70 7.78
C GLY A 86 -6.67 -8.91 8.84
N LYS A 87 -7.37 -8.57 9.93
CA LYS A 87 -6.85 -7.93 11.17
C LYS A 87 -5.94 -8.88 11.96
N SER A 88 -4.83 -9.33 11.40
CA SER A 88 -3.86 -10.10 12.16
C SER A 88 -2.94 -9.12 12.92
N THR A 89 -3.27 -8.89 14.19
CA THR A 89 -2.54 -8.02 15.12
C THR A 89 -1.06 -8.40 15.33
N GLN A 90 -0.53 -9.41 14.63
CA GLN A 90 0.89 -9.79 14.68
C GLN A 90 1.25 -10.83 13.60
N LEU A 91 0.94 -10.58 12.32
CA LEU A 91 1.67 -11.28 11.27
C LEU A 91 3.02 -10.57 11.10
N ASN A 92 4.01 -11.02 11.87
CA ASN A 92 5.41 -10.67 11.71
C ASN A 92 5.93 -11.28 10.38
N ILE A 93 5.43 -10.82 9.23
CA ILE A 93 6.05 -11.04 7.91
C ILE A 93 7.28 -10.12 7.79
N GLY A 94 8.19 -10.26 8.74
CA GLY A 94 9.29 -9.30 8.94
C GLY A 94 10.57 -9.61 8.18
N ASP A 95 10.83 -10.88 7.80
CA ASP A 95 12.17 -11.30 7.36
C ASP A 95 12.18 -12.18 6.10
N HIS A 96 11.47 -11.78 5.03
CA HIS A 96 11.30 -12.54 3.76
C HIS A 96 10.21 -13.62 3.77
N SER A 97 8.97 -13.28 4.14
CA SER A 97 7.86 -14.20 3.85
C SER A 97 7.32 -13.96 2.44
N TYR A 98 7.26 -15.03 1.66
CA TYR A 98 6.57 -15.11 0.38
C TYR A 98 5.21 -15.75 0.64
N LEU A 99 4.12 -15.04 0.36
CA LEU A 99 2.78 -15.63 0.31
C LEU A 99 2.42 -15.85 -1.16
N SER A 100 2.10 -17.10 -1.51
CA SER A 100 1.51 -17.50 -2.80
C SER A 100 0.06 -17.87 -2.62
#